data_AF-A0A2D4HHA2-F1
#
_entry.id   AF-A0A2D4HHA2-F1
#
_cell.length_a   1.000
_cell.length_b   1.000
_cell.length_c   1.000
_cell.angle_alpha   90.00
_cell.angle_beta   90.00
_cell.angle_gamma   90.00
#
_symmetry.space_group_name_H-M   'P 1'
#
loop_
_entity.id
_entity.type
_entity.pdbx_description
1 polymer ?
#
loop_
_entity_poly.entity_id
_entity_poly.type
_entity_poly.pdbx_seq_one_letter_code
_entity_poly.pdbx_strand_id
1 'polypeptide(L)'
;GDRVIIPPTLRKRILQILHEGHPGIVKMKALARSYVWWPGIDKEIETWVASCRPCQETRPVPPKAKPTAWETPSTPWARIHIDFAGPVQGQTFLIVVDAYSKW
;
A
#
# COMPACT_ATOMS: atom_id res chain seq x y z
N GLY A 1 14.01 27.97 -14.40
CA GLY A 1 15.43 27.76 -14.06
C GLY A 1 16.04 26.84 -15.06
N ASP A 2 17.35 26.97 -15.25
CA ASP A 2 18.12 26.13 -16.17
C ASP A 2 18.27 24.72 -15.59
N ARG A 3 18.28 23.71 -16.47
CA ARG A 3 18.37 22.29 -16.10
C ARG A 3 19.48 21.64 -16.91
N VAL A 4 20.23 20.75 -16.27
CA VAL A 4 21.30 20.00 -16.93
C VAL A 4 20.71 18.86 -17.76
N ILE A 5 21.03 18.81 -19.05
CA ILE A 5 20.62 17.72 -19.92
C ILE A 5 21.54 16.54 -19.70
N ILE A 6 20.98 15.39 -19.32
CA ILE A 6 21.77 14.20 -18.96
C ILE A 6 21.89 13.27 -20.17
N PRO A 7 23.11 12.91 -20.61
CA PRO A 7 23.31 11.96 -21.69
C PRO A 7 22.80 10.56 -21.29
N PRO A 8 22.35 9.73 -22.24
CA PRO A 8 21.77 8.41 -21.95
C PRO A 8 22.62 7.53 -21.04
N THR A 9 23.94 7.60 -21.18
CA THR A 9 24.91 6.83 -20.38
C THR A 9 24.90 7.17 -18.89
N LEU A 10 24.46 8.38 -18.50
CA LEU A 10 24.45 8.84 -17.11
C LEU A 10 23.07 8.77 -16.44
N ARG A 11 21.99 8.56 -17.19
CA ARG A 11 20.61 8.58 -16.66
C ARG A 11 20.40 7.59 -15.52
N LYS A 12 20.92 6.37 -15.65
CA LYS A 12 20.83 5.34 -14.59
C LYS A 12 21.51 5.80 -13.29
N ARG A 13 22.67 6.47 -13.39
CA ARG A 13 23.38 7.00 -12.23
C ARG A 13 22.58 8.11 -11.56
N ILE A 14 21.99 9.00 -12.34
CA ILE A 14 21.13 10.09 -11.81
C ILE A 14 19.88 9.52 -11.14
N LEU A 15 19.21 8.51 -11.73
CA LEU A 15 18.07 7.83 -11.09
C LEU A 15 18.45 7.22 -9.74
N GLN A 16 19.64 6.61 -9.64
CA GLN A 16 20.16 6.05 -8.41
C GLN A 16 20.39 7.13 -7.34
N ILE A 17 20.97 8.28 -7.70
CA ILE A 17 21.18 9.43 -6.79
C ILE A 17 19.84 10.03 -6.35
N LEU A 18 18.90 10.24 -7.28
CA LEU A 18 17.57 10.77 -6.94
C LEU A 18 16.80 9.84 -5.99
N HIS A 19 17.07 8.54 -6.06
CA HIS A 19 16.42 7.52 -5.25
C HIS A 19 17.08 7.32 -3.86
N GLU A 20 18.23 7.95 -3.60
CA GLU A 20 18.92 7.84 -2.32
C GLU A 20 18.01 8.28 -1.17
N GLY A 21 17.94 7.46 -0.12
CA GLY A 21 17.01 7.67 0.99
C GLY A 21 15.55 7.30 0.70
N HIS A 22 15.25 6.65 -0.43
CA HIS A 22 13.92 6.18 -0.81
C HIS A 22 12.79 7.23 -0.69
N PRO A 23 12.97 8.46 -1.22
CA PRO A 23 12.06 9.58 -0.93
C PRO A 23 10.70 9.49 -1.67
N GLY A 24 10.52 8.45 -2.48
CA GLY A 24 9.31 8.20 -3.24
C GLY A 24 9.21 9.02 -4.53
N ILE A 25 8.21 8.65 -5.33
CA ILE A 25 8.00 9.14 -6.69
C ILE A 25 7.84 10.66 -6.78
N VAL A 26 7.08 11.26 -5.87
CA VAL A 26 6.76 12.69 -5.89
C VAL A 26 8.01 13.52 -5.63
N LYS A 27 8.80 13.16 -4.61
CA LYS A 27 10.01 13.88 -4.25
C LYS A 27 11.11 13.69 -5.28
N MET A 28 11.28 12.49 -5.85
CA MET A 28 12.20 12.25 -6.97
C MET A 28 11.87 13.14 -8.17
N LYS A 29 10.59 13.23 -8.57
CA LYS A 29 10.15 14.13 -9.66
C LYS A 29 10.42 15.60 -9.35
N ALA A 30 10.19 16.03 -8.10
CA ALA A 30 10.48 17.39 -7.67
C ALA A 30 11.98 17.72 -7.75
N LEU A 31 12.84 16.84 -7.25
CA LEU A 31 14.30 16.99 -7.34
C LEU A 31 14.77 17.01 -8.79
N ALA A 32 14.27 16.09 -9.62
CA ALA A 32 14.58 16.06 -11.03
C ALA A 32 14.28 17.39 -11.72
N ARG A 33 13.07 17.94 -11.51
CA ARG A 33 12.63 19.22 -12.08
C ARG A 33 13.46 20.42 -11.63
N SER A 34 14.17 20.32 -10.52
CA SER A 34 15.06 21.38 -10.03
C SER A 34 16.45 21.37 -10.66
N TYR A 35 16.96 20.22 -11.12
CA TYR A 35 18.38 20.08 -11.47
C TYR A 35 18.64 19.47 -12.86
N VAL A 36 17.83 18.53 -13.31
CA VAL A 36 18.15 17.67 -14.47
C VAL A 36 16.97 17.49 -15.41
N TRP A 37 17.27 17.17 -16.67
CA TRP A 37 16.23 16.89 -17.66
C TRP A 37 16.69 15.91 -18.74
N TRP A 38 15.77 15.05 -19.17
CA TRP A 38 15.83 14.33 -20.44
C TRP A 38 14.41 13.90 -20.84
N PRO A 39 14.15 13.60 -22.13
CA PRO A 39 12.86 13.08 -22.56
C PRO A 39 12.54 11.76 -21.84
N GLY A 40 11.38 11.71 -21.17
CA GLY A 40 10.90 10.51 -20.48
C GLY A 40 11.33 10.32 -19.03
N ILE A 41 12.05 11.28 -18.42
CA ILE A 41 12.53 11.19 -17.03
C ILE A 41 11.45 10.81 -16.01
N ASP A 42 10.24 11.37 -16.10
CA ASP A 42 9.15 11.07 -15.16
C ASP A 42 8.72 9.60 -15.22
N LYS A 43 8.70 9.01 -16.43
CA LYS A 43 8.37 7.59 -16.66
C LYS A 43 9.49 6.67 -16.17
N GLU A 44 10.75 7.08 -16.37
CA GLU A 44 11.89 6.35 -15.84
C GLU A 44 11.91 6.37 -14.30
N ILE A 45 11.57 7.50 -13.66
CA ILE A 45 11.40 7.59 -12.20
C ILE A 45 10.28 6.67 -11.70
N GLU A 46 9.12 6.67 -12.37
CA GLU A 46 8.00 5.78 -12.06
C GLU A 46 8.43 4.31 -12.09
N THR A 47 9.10 3.91 -13.16
CA THR A 47 9.59 2.54 -13.36
C THR A 47 10.63 2.17 -12.30
N TRP A 48 11.55 3.09 -11.99
CA TRP A 48 12.59 2.89 -10.98
C TRP A 48 12.00 2.65 -9.60
N VAL A 49 11.07 3.50 -9.15
CA VAL A 49 10.39 3.37 -7.85
C VAL A 49 9.55 2.08 -7.82
N ALA A 50 8.85 1.75 -8.90
CA ALA A 50 8.06 0.52 -9.01
C ALA A 50 8.93 -0.75 -8.89
N SER A 51 10.16 -0.72 -9.41
CA SER A 51 11.12 -1.83 -9.32
C SER A 51 11.83 -1.95 -7.96
N CYS A 52 11.76 -0.92 -7.11
CA CYS A 52 12.45 -0.91 -5.82
C CYS A 52 11.68 -1.71 -4.76
N ARG A 53 12.17 -2.91 -4.43
CA ARG A 53 11.55 -3.81 -3.44
C ARG A 53 11.31 -3.15 -2.07
N PRO A 54 12.29 -2.48 -1.41
CA PRO A 54 12.05 -1.77 -0.15
C PRO A 54 10.92 -0.74 -0.23
N CYS A 55 10.83 0.02 -1.33
CA CYS A 55 9.74 0.98 -1.52
C CYS A 55 8.40 0.28 -1.68
N GLN A 56 8.34 -0.87 -2.36
CA GLN A 56 7.09 -1.60 -2.54
C GLN A 56 6.61 -2.29 -1.26
N GLU A 57 7.53 -2.76 -0.41
CA GLU A 57 7.20 -3.42 0.86
C GLU A 57 6.78 -2.41 1.94
N THR A 58 7.31 -1.19 1.92
CA THR A 58 7.04 -0.14 2.93
C THR A 58 5.97 0.87 2.52
N ARG A 59 5.49 0.83 1.27
CA ARG A 59 4.46 1.77 0.81
C ARG A 59 3.16 1.62 1.62
N PRO A 60 2.42 2.72 1.86
CA PRO A 60 1.11 2.64 2.46
C PRO A 60 0.19 1.69 1.70
N VAL A 61 -0.60 0.91 2.45
CA VAL A 61 -1.62 0.03 1.89
C VAL A 61 -2.63 0.89 1.12
N PRO A 62 -3.09 0.47 -0.08
CA PRO A 62 -4.15 1.17 -0.78
C PRO A 62 -5.41 1.30 0.10
N PRO A 63 -6.28 2.28 -0.18
CA PRO A 63 -7.54 2.43 0.54
C PRO A 63 -8.29 1.10 0.59
N LYS A 64 -8.73 0.70 1.80
CA LYS A 64 -9.51 -0.52 1.97
C LYS A 64 -10.76 -0.44 1.10
N ALA A 65 -11.10 -1.55 0.45
CA ALA A 65 -12.37 -1.67 -0.24
C ALA A 65 -13.52 -1.40 0.74
N LYS A 66 -14.62 -0.85 0.23
CA LYS A 66 -15.84 -0.68 1.05
C LYS A 66 -16.28 -2.07 1.53
N PRO A 67 -16.53 -2.27 2.84
CA PRO A 67 -17.04 -3.53 3.33
C PRO A 67 -18.37 -3.85 2.67
N THR A 68 -18.51 -5.06 2.14
CA THR A 68 -19.81 -5.56 1.70
C THR A 68 -20.60 -5.96 2.94
N ALA A 69 -21.79 -5.39 3.11
CA ALA A 69 -22.69 -5.81 4.17
C ALA A 69 -23.16 -7.24 3.91
N TRP A 70 -23.21 -8.05 4.95
CA TRP A 70 -23.88 -9.33 4.87
C TRP A 70 -25.38 -9.12 4.70
N GLU A 71 -26.05 -10.02 3.97
CA GLU A 71 -27.52 -10.01 3.89
C GLU A 71 -28.12 -10.14 5.29
N THR A 72 -29.17 -9.39 5.59
CA THR A 72 -29.86 -9.51 6.88
C THR A 72 -30.55 -10.87 6.95
N PRO A 73 -30.28 -11.71 7.97
CA PRO A 73 -30.98 -12.98 8.10
C PRO A 73 -32.47 -12.72 8.32
N SER A 74 -33.34 -13.57 7.74
CA SER A 74 -34.79 -13.42 7.82
C SER A 74 -35.45 -14.24 8.93
N THR A 75 -34.75 -15.25 9.47
CA THR A 75 -35.24 -16.14 10.52
C THR A 75 -34.12 -16.53 11.49
N PRO A 76 -34.42 -16.94 12.73
CA PRO A 76 -33.45 -17.54 13.64
C PRO A 76 -32.75 -18.73 12.98
N TRP A 77 -31.50 -18.98 13.36
CA TRP A 77 -30.66 -20.08 12.87
C TRP A 77 -30.28 -20.02 11.38
N ALA A 78 -30.65 -18.95 10.67
CA ALA A 78 -30.29 -18.76 9.25
C ALA A 78 -28.80 -18.42 9.05
N ARG A 79 -28.16 -17.79 10.04
CA ARG A 79 -26.72 -17.54 10.06
C ARG A 79 -26.20 -17.51 11.49
N ILE A 80 -25.13 -18.26 11.73
CA ILE A 80 -24.47 -18.37 13.04
C ILE A 80 -23.05 -17.81 12.93
N HIS A 81 -22.67 -16.94 13.86
CA HIS A 81 -21.29 -16.49 14.07
C HIS A 81 -20.66 -17.31 15.19
N ILE A 82 -19.48 -17.87 14.94
CA ILE A 82 -18.76 -18.70 15.90
C ILE A 82 -17.34 -18.16 16.03
N ASP A 83 -16.88 -17.94 17.25
CA ASP A 83 -15.52 -17.48 17.55
C ASP A 83 -15.03 -18.08 18.87
N PHE A 84 -13.71 -18.06 19.09
CA PHE A 84 -13.12 -18.45 20.37
C PHE A 84 -12.70 -17.22 21.16
N ALA A 85 -13.09 -17.15 22.43
CA ALA A 85 -12.61 -16.16 23.37
C ALA A 85 -11.68 -16.80 24.40
N GLY A 86 -10.46 -16.30 24.53
CA GLY A 86 -9.54 -16.76 25.55
C GLY A 86 -8.08 -16.38 25.30
N PRO A 87 -7.20 -16.71 26.27
CA PRO A 87 -7.53 -17.35 27.54
C PRO A 87 -8.09 -16.35 28.57
N VAL A 88 -9.21 -16.68 29.21
CA VAL A 88 -9.74 -15.98 30.39
C VAL A 88 -9.66 -16.95 31.56
N GLN A 89 -8.87 -16.61 32.59
CA GLN A 89 -8.56 -17.51 33.71
C GLN A 89 -8.07 -18.91 33.27
N GLY A 90 -7.24 -18.95 32.24
CA GLY A 90 -6.67 -20.19 31.71
C GLY A 90 -7.63 -21.05 30.88
N GLN A 91 -8.85 -20.57 30.61
CA GLN A 91 -9.85 -21.28 29.83
C GLN A 91 -10.14 -20.56 28.51
N THR A 92 -10.44 -21.35 27.47
CA THR A 92 -10.90 -20.87 26.16
C THR A 92 -12.37 -21.22 26.00
N PHE A 93 -13.18 -20.24 25.63
CA PHE A 93 -14.61 -20.35 25.46
C PHE A 93 -14.95 -20.35 23.98
N LEU A 94 -15.85 -21.25 23.56
CA LEU A 94 -16.48 -21.19 22.25
C LEU A 94 -17.71 -20.28 22.36
N ILE A 95 -17.70 -19.17 21.64
CA ILE A 95 -18.81 -18.23 21.54
C ILE A 95 -19.58 -18.56 20.28
N VAL A 96 -20.89 -18.71 20.41
CA VAL A 96 -21.85 -18.94 19.32
C VAL A 96 -22.92 -17.88 19.42
N VAL A 97 -23.18 -17.17 18.32
CA VAL A 97 -24.20 -16.11 18.25
C VAL A 97 -25.04 -16.29 16.99
N ASP A 98 -26.36 -16.38 17.13
CA ASP A 98 -27.30 -16.33 16.02
C ASP A 98 -27.43 -14.89 15.49
N ALA A 99 -27.19 -14.71 14.19
CA ALA A 99 -27.14 -13.40 13.57
C ALA A 99 -28.51 -12.70 13.51
N TYR A 100 -29.62 -13.45 13.55
CA TYR A 100 -30.98 -12.92 13.56
C TYR A 100 -31.39 -12.47 14.96
N SER A 101 -31.39 -13.40 15.92
CA SER A 101 -31.92 -13.19 17.27
C SER A 101 -30.94 -12.52 18.23
N LYS A 102 -29.64 -12.52 17.89
CA LYS A 102 -28.54 -12.02 18.72
C LYS A 102 -28.31 -12.81 20.03
N TRP A 103 -28.85 -14.02 20.12
CA TRP A 103 -28.61 -14.97 21.21
C TRP A 103 -27.46 -15.92 20.93
#